data_AF-A0A661S2U1-F1
#
_entry.id   AF-A0A661S2U1-F1
#
_cell.length_a   1.000
_cell.length_b   1.000
_cell.length_c   1.000
_cell.angle_alpha   90.00
_cell.angle_beta   90.00
_cell.angle_gamma   90.00
#
_symmetry.space_group_name_H-M   'P 1'
#
loop_
_entity.id
_entity.type
_entity.pdbx_description
1 polymer ?
#
loop_
_entity_poly.entity_id
_entity_poly.type
_entity_poly.pdbx_seq_one_letter_code
_entity_poly.pdbx_strand_id
1 'polypeptide(L)' 'MSSKTQNLVDKWAVFRFSVVGGLLARPPANGELRKELEKLSSQAYMHPVHNRLTIFHFSTIECWYYRAKNAQDPIVA' A
#
# COMPACT_ATOMS: atom_id res chain seq x y z
N MET A 1 13.90 -8.37 23.62
CA MET A 1 14.47 -7.76 22.39
C MET A 1 13.40 -7.81 21.28
N SER A 2 12.40 -6.93 21.26
CA SER A 2 11.32 -7.01 20.24
C SER A 2 10.71 -5.68 19.79
N SER A 3 11.14 -4.54 20.34
CA SER A 3 10.47 -3.26 20.05
C SER A 3 10.84 -2.65 18.70
N LYS A 4 12.00 -3.00 18.11
CA LYS A 4 12.47 -2.34 16.87
C LYS A 4 11.86 -2.96 15.60
N THR A 5 11.61 -4.26 15.60
CA THR A 5 11.08 -4.99 14.44
C THR A 5 9.57 -4.76 14.26
N GLN A 6 8.79 -4.74 15.36
CA GLN A 6 7.37 -4.40 15.29
C GLN A 6 7.16 -3.01 14.68
N ASN A 7 7.91 -2.01 15.16
CA ASN A 7 7.85 -0.66 14.61
C ASN A 7 8.13 -0.57 13.09
N LEU A 8 8.94 -1.48 12.51
CA LEU A 8 9.18 -1.48 11.06
C LEU A 8 8.02 -2.15 10.31
N VAL A 9 7.49 -3.25 10.84
CA VAL A 9 6.32 -3.95 10.29
C VAL A 9 5.10 -3.03 10.31
N ASP A 10 4.83 -2.37 11.43
CA ASP A 10 3.74 -1.39 11.60
C ASP A 10 3.88 -0.22 10.61
N LYS A 11 5.09 0.35 10.45
CA LYS A 11 5.33 1.44 9.50
C LYS A 11 5.07 1.03 8.06
N TRP A 12 5.47 -0.18 7.68
CA TRP A 12 5.18 -0.72 6.35
C TRP A 12 3.70 -0.97 6.16
N ALA A 13 3.01 -1.48 7.16
CA ALA A 13 1.59 -1.76 7.04
C ALA A 13 0.74 -0.48 6.92
N VAL A 14 1.02 0.54 7.76
CA VAL A 14 0.41 1.88 7.66
C VAL A 14 0.75 2.52 6.31
N PHE A 15 1.98 2.38 5.83
CA PHE A 15 2.38 2.92 4.52
C PHE A 15 1.59 2.26 3.37
N ARG A 16 1.55 0.93 3.32
CA ARG A 16 0.81 0.19 2.28
C ARG A 16 -0.66 0.58 2.29
N PHE A 17 -1.27 0.62 3.48
CA PHE A 17 -2.65 1.08 3.66
C PHE A 17 -2.83 2.53 3.22
N SER A 18 -1.87 3.43 3.46
CA SER A 18 -1.97 4.82 2.99
C SER A 18 -1.95 4.92 1.45
N VAL A 19 -1.22 4.02 0.77
CA VAL A 19 -1.17 3.98 -0.70
C VAL A 19 -2.48 3.44 -1.30
N VAL A 20 -2.99 2.32 -0.78
CA VAL A 20 -4.17 1.63 -1.37
C VAL A 20 -5.50 1.98 -0.69
N GLY A 21 -5.46 2.59 0.49
CA GLY A 21 -6.62 2.88 1.34
C GLY A 21 -7.59 3.85 0.68
N GLY A 22 -7.09 4.78 -0.15
CA GLY A 22 -7.95 5.64 -0.97
C GLY A 22 -8.83 4.85 -1.96
N LEU A 23 -8.28 3.79 -2.58
CA LEU A 23 -9.04 2.90 -3.47
C LEU A 23 -10.00 2.01 -2.69
N LEU A 24 -9.63 1.57 -1.48
CA LEU A 24 -10.50 0.75 -0.63
C LEU A 24 -11.70 1.57 -0.10
N ALA A 25 -11.46 2.82 0.30
CA ALA A 25 -12.50 3.73 0.78
C ALA A 25 -13.44 4.21 -0.33
N ARG A 26 -12.92 4.33 -1.56
CA ARG A 26 -13.67 4.74 -2.74
C ARG A 26 -13.48 3.69 -3.83
N PRO A 27 -14.22 2.57 -3.77
CA PRO A 27 -14.07 1.48 -4.73
C PRO A 27 -14.33 2.02 -6.14
N PRO A 28 -13.33 1.95 -7.05
CA PRO A 28 -13.51 2.41 -8.41
C PRO A 28 -14.49 1.52 -9.17
N ALA A 29 -15.11 2.07 -10.21
CA ALA A 29 -16.00 1.30 -11.07
C ALA A 29 -15.28 0.14 -11.75
N ASN A 30 -16.05 -0.89 -12.16
CA ASN A 30 -15.51 -2.06 -12.85
C ASN A 30 -14.68 -1.62 -14.08
N GLY A 31 -13.40 -1.99 -14.11
CA GLY A 31 -12.45 -1.64 -15.18
C GLY A 31 -11.57 -0.42 -14.92
N GLU A 32 -11.93 0.46 -13.98
CA GLU A 32 -11.11 1.64 -13.62
C GLU A 32 -10.05 1.31 -12.56
N LEU A 33 -10.23 0.21 -11.81
CA LEU A 33 -9.29 -0.25 -10.78
C LEU A 33 -7.84 -0.34 -11.30
N ARG A 34 -7.66 -0.94 -12.48
CA ARG A 34 -6.33 -1.09 -13.09
C ARG A 34 -5.71 0.28 -13.37
N LYS A 35 -6.47 1.23 -13.91
CA LYS A 35 -5.99 2.58 -14.20
C LYS A 35 -5.61 3.33 -12.93
N GLU A 36 -6.40 3.21 -11.87
CA GLU A 36 -6.08 3.80 -10.57
C GLU A 36 -4.78 3.22 -9.99
N LEU A 37 -4.60 1.89 -10.05
CA LEU A 37 -3.37 1.23 -9.62
C LEU A 37 -2.16 1.63 -10.48
N GLU A 38 -2.34 1.79 -11.80
CA GLU A 38 -1.30 2.28 -12.70
C GLU A 38 -0.89 3.73 -12.38
N LYS A 39 -1.86 4.60 -12.08
CA LYS A 39 -1.60 5.97 -11.60
C LYS A 39 -0.79 5.93 -10.31
N LEU A 40 -1.19 5.11 -9.34
CA LEU A 40 -0.45 4.95 -8.10
C LEU A 40 0.98 4.47 -8.34
N SER A 41 1.19 3.53 -9.27
CA SER A 41 2.52 2.99 -9.59
C SER A 41 3.44 3.98 -10.30
N SER A 42 2.87 5.01 -10.92
CA SER A 42 3.63 6.09 -11.55
C SER A 42 4.06 7.17 -10.55
N GLN A 43 3.57 7.12 -9.31
CA GLN A 43 3.93 8.09 -8.26
C GLN A 43 5.16 7.62 -7.48
N ALA A 44 5.99 8.59 -7.11
CA ALA A 44 7.09 8.37 -6.17
C ALA A 44 6.58 8.50 -4.73
N TYR A 45 6.86 7.51 -3.90
CA TYR A 45 6.48 7.51 -2.49
C TYR A 45 7.69 7.61 -1.60
N MET A 46 7.49 8.16 -0.41
CA MET A 46 8.51 8.23 0.61
C MET A 46 8.65 6.86 1.29
N HIS A 47 9.82 6.26 1.18
CA HIS A 47 10.12 4.96 1.76
C HIS A 47 10.02 5.06 3.30
N PRO A 48 9.19 4.25 3.98
CA PRO A 48 8.86 4.42 5.41
C PRO A 48 10.04 4.19 6.36
N VAL A 49 11.05 3.44 5.92
CA VAL A 49 12.28 3.14 6.68
C VAL A 49 13.47 4.02 6.29
N HIS A 50 13.75 4.15 4.99
CA HIS A 50 14.95 4.81 4.49
C HIS A 50 14.77 6.29 4.17
N ASN A 51 13.53 6.81 4.25
CA ASN A 51 13.21 8.22 3.98
C ASN A 51 13.63 8.70 2.58
N ARG A 52 13.71 7.79 1.60
CA ARG A 52 14.06 8.06 0.20
C ARG A 52 12.82 7.96 -0.68
N LEU A 53 12.78 8.71 -1.78
CA LEU A 53 11.74 8.56 -2.78
C LEU A 53 11.94 7.24 -3.55
N THR A 54 10.92 6.42 -3.63
CA THR A 54 10.93 5.13 -4.31
C THR A 54 9.63 4.96 -5.08
N ILE A 55 9.75 4.49 -6.32
CA ILE A 55 8.62 4.17 -7.19
C ILE A 55 8.36 2.67 -7.04
N PHE A 56 7.10 2.29 -6.86
CA PHE A 56 6.71 0.90 -6.76
C PHE A 56 6.05 0.45 -8.05
N HIS A 57 6.38 -0.77 -8.49
CA HIS A 57 5.82 -1.32 -9.71
C HIS A 57 4.33 -1.65 -9.52
N PHE A 58 3.57 -1.63 -10.62
CA PHE A 58 2.14 -1.92 -10.62
C PHE A 58 1.78 -3.19 -9.84
N SER A 59 2.46 -4.30 -10.13
CA SER A 59 2.21 -5.60 -9.47
C SER A 59 2.44 -5.58 -7.96
N THR A 60 3.31 -4.69 -7.46
CA THR A 60 3.54 -4.53 -6.02
C THR A 60 2.35 -3.85 -5.35
N ILE A 61 1.85 -2.77 -5.95
CA ILE A 61 0.69 -2.03 -5.42
C ILE A 61 -0.58 -2.86 -5.57
N GLU A 62 -0.73 -3.58 -6.67
CA GLU A 62 -1.83 -4.52 -6.90
C GLU A 62 -1.88 -5.61 -5.82
N CYS A 63 -0.73 -6.20 -5.49
CA CYS A 63 -0.62 -7.18 -4.40
C CYS A 63 -1.04 -6.58 -3.04
N TRP A 64 -0.62 -5.35 -2.73
CA TRP A 64 -1.04 -4.66 -1.51
C TRP A 64 -2.55 -4.40 -1.48
N TYR A 65 -3.13 -4.00 -2.60
CA TYR A 65 -4.56 -3.76 -2.71
C TYR A 65 -5.36 -5.04 -2.44
N TYR A 66 -5.02 -6.15 -3.08
CA TYR A 66 -5.72 -7.41 -2.87
C TYR A 66 -5.49 -7.99 -1.47
N ARG A 67 -4.28 -7.84 -0.91
CA ARG A 67 -4.00 -8.20 0.48
C ARG A 67 -4.88 -7.42 1.45
N ALA A 68 -4.91 -6.08 1.31
CA ALA A 68 -5.70 -5.24 2.19
C ALA A 68 -7.21 -5.42 2.00
N LYS A 69 -7.67 -5.71 0.77
CA LYS A 69 -9.07 -6.04 0.47
C LYS A 69 -9.51 -7.38 1.10
N ASN A 70 -8.63 -8.38 1.11
CA ASN A 70 -8.92 -9.70 1.66
C ASN A 70 -8.61 -9.82 3.16
N ALA A 71 -7.89 -8.86 3.74
CA ALA A 71 -7.58 -8.85 5.15
C ALA A 71 -8.78 -8.39 5.98
N GLN A 72 -9.02 -9.08 7.08
CA GLN A 72 -10.00 -8.69 8.09
C GLN A 72 -9.63 -7.34 8.73
N ASP A 73 -8.31 -7.10 8.86
CA ASP A 73 -7.72 -5.89 9.42
C ASP A 73 -6.78 -5.26 8.37
N PRO A 74 -7.15 -4.15 7.73
CA PRO A 74 -6.43 -3.61 6.59
C PRO A 74 -5.05 -3.00 6.94
N ILE A 75 -4.72 -2.95 8.24
CA ILE A 75 -3.45 -2.44 8.79
C ILE A 75 -2.53 -3.58 9.27
N VAL A 76 -2.99 -4.84 9.37
CA VAL A 76 -2.17 -5.97 9.88
C VAL A 76 -1.70 -6.92 8.76
N ALA A 77 -2.07 -6.63 7.50
CA ALA A 77 -1.90 -7.51 6.32
C ALA A 77 -0.50 -7.56 5.65
#